data_AF-A0AAD8IGE7-F1
#
_entry.id   AF-A0AAD8IGE7-F1
#
_cell.length_a   1.000
_cell.length_b   1.000
_cell.length_c   1.000
_cell.angle_alpha   90.00
_cell.angle_beta   90.00
_cell.angle_gamma   90.00
#
_symmetry.space_group_name_H-M   'P 1'
#
loop_
_entity.id
_entity.type
_entity.pdbx_description
1 polymer ?
#
loop_
_entity_poly.entity_id
_entity_poly.type
_entity_poly.pdbx_seq_one_letter_code
_entity_poly.pdbx_strand_id
1 'polypeptide(L)'
;MSKVVCKTKRIGGGFGGKETMSAFFADVAAVPSYLFNRPVKLTLDRDVDMMTTGHQHSFLGNYKVYVDGTNSNKVALLIKHVYKNAFFLSMILSMAKPLTNDGNIVRT
;
A
#
# COMPACT_ATOMS: atom_id res chain seq x y z
N MET A 1 5.84 -30.59 -20.97
CA MET A 1 5.96 -30.76 -19.50
C MET A 1 6.42 -29.42 -18.92
N SER A 2 5.79 -28.90 -17.86
CA SER A 2 6.21 -27.63 -17.26
C SER A 2 7.54 -27.78 -16.52
N LYS A 3 8.47 -26.83 -16.70
CA LYS A 3 9.80 -26.84 -16.04
C LYS A 3 9.75 -26.42 -14.57
N VAL A 4 8.67 -25.75 -14.16
CA VAL A 4 8.47 -25.23 -12.80
C VAL A 4 7.11 -25.71 -12.28
N VAL A 5 7.06 -26.18 -11.04
CA VAL A 5 5.84 -26.67 -10.39
C VAL A 5 5.69 -26.01 -9.03
N CYS A 6 4.61 -25.25 -8.84
CA CYS A 6 4.27 -24.62 -7.57
C CYS A 6 3.25 -25.49 -6.81
N LYS A 7 3.48 -25.74 -5.52
CA LYS A 7 2.56 -26.52 -4.66
C LYS A 7 2.33 -25.78 -3.35
N THR A 8 1.06 -25.58 -2.99
CA THR A 8 0.68 -24.93 -1.73
C THR A 8 -0.44 -25.75 -1.08
N LYS A 9 -0.22 -26.22 0.17
CA LYS A 9 -1.23 -26.98 0.91
C LYS A 9 -2.16 -26.08 1.75
N ARG A 10 -1.59 -25.11 2.46
CA ARG A 10 -2.30 -24.15 3.32
C ARG A 10 -1.45 -22.92 3.57
N ILE A 11 -2.08 -21.75 3.73
CA ILE A 11 -1.41 -20.48 4.03
C ILE A 11 -1.92 -20.00 5.40
N GLY A 12 -1.00 -19.73 6.33
CA GLY A 12 -1.33 -19.17 7.64
C GLY A 12 -1.61 -17.66 7.54
N GLY A 13 -2.80 -17.28 7.08
CA GLY A 13 -3.23 -15.88 6.92
C GLY A 13 -2.57 -15.17 5.73
N GLY A 14 -3.37 -14.60 4.83
CA GLY A 14 -2.92 -13.93 3.60
C GLY A 14 -3.20 -12.43 3.55
N PHE A 15 -4.41 -12.02 3.94
CA PHE A 15 -4.86 -10.61 4.01
C PHE A 15 -4.47 -9.72 2.80
N GLY A 16 -4.34 -10.32 1.60
CA GLY A 16 -3.92 -9.65 0.37
C GLY A 16 -2.39 -9.48 0.20
N GLY A 17 -1.61 -9.53 1.27
CA GLY A 17 -0.15 -9.30 1.22
C GLY A 17 0.65 -10.41 0.53
N LYS A 18 0.10 -11.63 0.45
CA LYS A 18 0.79 -12.81 -0.13
C LYS A 18 0.42 -13.09 -1.59
N GLU A 19 -0.35 -12.22 -2.24
CA GLU A 19 -0.77 -12.40 -3.62
C GLU A 19 0.33 -11.99 -4.60
N THR A 20 0.78 -10.73 -4.55
CA THR A 20 1.80 -10.21 -5.47
C THR A 20 3.21 -10.29 -4.89
N MET A 21 3.36 -9.98 -3.59
CA MET A 21 4.70 -9.87 -2.98
C MET A 21 5.39 -11.23 -2.79
N SER A 22 4.63 -12.32 -2.71
CA SER A 22 5.18 -13.68 -2.57
C SER A 22 6.02 -14.12 -3.78
N ALA A 23 5.72 -13.58 -4.97
CA ALA A 23 6.46 -13.89 -6.19
C ALA A 23 7.91 -13.40 -6.12
N PHE A 24 8.17 -12.23 -5.53
CA PHE A 24 9.53 -11.71 -5.38
C PHE A 24 10.39 -12.63 -4.50
N PHE A 25 9.83 -13.12 -3.38
CA PHE A 25 10.55 -14.05 -2.51
C PHE A 25 10.77 -15.43 -3.15
N ALA A 26 9.82 -15.86 -3.99
CA ALA A 26 9.98 -17.10 -4.76
C ALA A 26 11.14 -17.01 -5.76
N ASP A 27 11.28 -15.87 -6.45
CA ASP A 27 12.38 -15.65 -7.41
C ASP A 27 13.75 -15.57 -6.72
N VAL A 28 13.83 -14.84 -5.60
CA VAL A 28 15.04 -14.76 -4.76
C VAL A 28 15.49 -16.13 -4.26
N ALA A 29 14.55 -17.06 -3.99
CA ALA A 29 14.89 -18.43 -3.61
C ALA A 29 15.20 -19.34 -4.82
N ALA A 30 14.61 -19.08 -5.99
CA ALA A 30 14.79 -19.87 -7.20
C ALA A 30 16.21 -19.75 -7.77
N VAL A 31 16.76 -18.53 -7.85
CA VAL A 31 18.10 -18.24 -8.38
C VAL A 31 19.22 -19.04 -7.67
N PRO A 32 19.37 -19.00 -6.34
CA PRO A 32 20.39 -19.78 -5.66
C PRO A 32 20.13 -21.28 -5.74
N SER A 33 18.86 -21.73 -5.81
CA SER A 33 18.57 -23.16 -5.98
C SER A 33 19.10 -23.70 -7.31
N TYR A 34 19.00 -22.88 -8.37
CA TYR A 34 19.49 -23.21 -9.70
C TYR A 34 21.02 -23.16 -9.77
N LEU A 35 21.64 -22.15 -9.15
CA LEU A 35 23.10 -22.00 -9.16
C LEU A 35 23.80 -23.11 -8.35
N PHE A 36 23.30 -23.42 -7.16
CA PHE A 36 23.94 -24.39 -6.27
C PHE A 36 23.45 -25.82 -6.46
N ASN A 37 22.44 -26.07 -7.31
CA ASN A 37 21.79 -27.36 -7.50
C ASN A 37 21.37 -28.02 -6.17
N ARG A 38 20.85 -27.21 -5.24
CA ARG A 38 20.45 -27.64 -3.89
C ARG A 38 19.10 -27.03 -3.53
N PRO A 39 18.26 -27.74 -2.76
CA PRO A 39 17.01 -27.19 -2.28
C PRO A 39 17.28 -26.02 -1.32
N VAL A 40 16.65 -24.87 -1.59
CA VAL A 40 16.77 -23.66 -0.76
C VAL A 40 15.45 -23.42 -0.04
N LYS A 41 15.52 -23.11 1.25
CA LYS A 41 14.37 -22.68 2.05
C LYS A 41 14.58 -21.24 2.48
N LEU A 42 13.61 -20.38 2.15
CA LEU A 42 13.56 -18.99 2.62
C LEU A 42 12.50 -18.88 3.72
N THR A 43 12.88 -18.32 4.86
CA THR A 43 11.93 -17.94 5.92
C THR A 43 12.36 -16.57 6.40
N LEU A 44 11.47 -15.59 6.25
CA LEU A 44 11.73 -14.22 6.63
C LEU A 44 11.50 -14.05 8.13
N ASP A 45 12.37 -13.26 8.75
CA ASP A 45 12.08 -12.72 10.06
C ASP A 45 10.94 -11.69 9.96
N ARG A 46 10.23 -11.47 11.08
CA ARG A 46 9.06 -10.60 11.11
C ARG A 46 9.39 -9.15 10.72
N ASP A 47 10.54 -8.64 11.15
CA ASP A 47 10.92 -7.26 10.86
C ASP A 47 11.19 -7.07 9.37
N VAL A 48 11.88 -8.04 8.75
CA VAL A 48 12.18 -8.06 7.31
C VAL A 48 10.89 -8.22 6.49
N ASP A 49 9.98 -9.09 6.94
CA ASP A 49 8.67 -9.29 6.31
C ASP A 49 7.86 -7.99 6.31
N MET A 50 7.79 -7.29 7.44
CA MET A 50 7.06 -6.02 7.57
C MET A 50 7.67 -4.88 6.76
N MET A 51 9.00 -4.81 6.65
CA MET A 51 9.68 -3.81 5.83
C MET A 51 9.51 -4.06 4.33
N THR A 52 9.48 -5.33 3.92
CA THR A 52 9.58 -5.70 2.49
C THR A 52 8.22 -5.91 1.82
N THR A 53 7.25 -6.53 2.51
CA THR A 53 5.93 -6.82 1.91
C THR A 53 5.02 -5.60 1.83
N GLY A 54 5.35 -4.52 2.55
CA GLY A 54 4.57 -3.30 2.59
C GLY A 54 3.24 -3.44 3.34
N HIS A 55 2.60 -2.30 3.59
CA HIS A 55 1.32 -2.23 4.29
C HIS A 55 0.21 -1.73 3.34
N GLN A 56 -1.02 -1.68 3.83
CA GLN A 56 -2.12 -1.05 3.10
C GLN A 56 -1.80 0.43 2.78
N HIS A 57 -2.35 0.92 1.68
CA HIS A 57 -2.08 2.28 1.21
C HIS A 57 -2.70 3.30 2.17
N SER A 58 -1.93 4.31 2.59
CA SER A 58 -2.47 5.44 3.35
C SER A 58 -3.33 6.31 2.43
N PHE A 59 -4.49 6.73 2.93
CA PHE A 59 -5.41 7.61 2.25
C PHE A 59 -5.49 8.97 2.95
N LEU A 60 -5.46 10.05 2.19
CA LEU A 60 -5.73 11.40 2.66
C LEU A 60 -7.02 11.89 2.01
N GLY A 61 -8.04 12.19 2.81
CA GLY A 61 -9.33 12.67 2.33
C GLY A 61 -9.58 14.12 2.71
N ASN A 62 -9.55 15.02 1.73
CA ASN A 62 -9.97 16.42 1.92
C ASN A 62 -11.47 16.52 1.62
N TYR A 63 -12.27 16.98 2.58
CA TYR A 63 -13.70 17.16 2.40
C TYR A 63 -14.18 18.54 2.87
N LYS A 64 -15.10 19.16 2.12
CA LYS A 64 -15.83 20.38 2.51
C LYS A 64 -17.30 20.06 2.66
N VAL A 65 -17.93 20.45 3.78
CA VAL A 65 -19.34 20.17 4.07
C VAL A 65 -20.09 21.50 4.21
N TYR A 66 -21.22 21.62 3.52
CA TYR A 66 -22.16 22.73 3.69
C TYR A 66 -23.46 22.20 4.28
N VAL A 67 -23.96 22.82 5.35
CA VAL A 67 -25.22 22.46 6.02
C VAL A 67 -26.25 23.56 5.75
N ASP A 68 -27.46 23.17 5.36
CA ASP A 68 -28.56 24.11 5.13
C ASP A 68 -29.20 24.52 6.46
N GLY A 69 -29.31 25.83 6.72
CA GLY A 69 -29.82 26.38 7.99
C GLY A 69 -31.33 26.23 8.20
N THR A 70 -32.08 25.75 7.21
CA THR A 70 -33.55 25.74 7.22
C THR A 70 -34.13 24.41 7.69
N ASN A 71 -33.35 23.32 7.60
CA ASN A 71 -33.69 22.02 8.17
C ASN A 71 -32.40 21.38 8.68
N SER A 72 -32.27 21.28 10.00
CA SER A 72 -31.07 20.87 10.74
C SER A 72 -30.46 19.50 10.37
N ASN A 73 -31.08 18.77 9.43
CA ASN A 73 -30.71 17.43 9.00
C ASN A 73 -30.29 17.33 7.52
N LYS A 74 -30.13 18.44 6.79
CA LYS A 74 -29.73 18.42 5.37
C LYS A 74 -28.32 18.96 5.16
N VAL A 75 -27.41 18.07 4.76
CA VAL A 75 -26.08 18.41 4.24
C VAL A 75 -26.24 18.68 2.73
N ALA A 76 -25.94 19.90 2.29
CA ALA A 76 -26.21 20.36 0.94
C ALA A 76 -25.11 20.00 -0.07
N LEU A 77 -23.82 20.07 0.29
CA LEU A 77 -22.72 19.78 -0.62
C LEU A 77 -21.51 19.19 0.11
N LEU A 78 -20.99 18.06 -0.38
CA LEU A 78 -19.76 17.43 0.08
C LEU A 78 -18.78 17.27 -1.09
N ILE A 79 -17.76 18.12 -1.16
CA ILE A 79 -16.67 17.97 -2.15
C ILE A 79 -15.59 17.12 -1.49
N LYS A 80 -15.31 15.92 -2.03
CA LYS A 80 -14.32 14.99 -1.47
C LYS A 80 -13.21 14.72 -2.47
N HIS A 81 -11.97 15.08 -2.12
CA HIS A 81 -10.77 14.61 -2.81
C HIS A 81 -10.09 13.55 -1.96
N VAL A 82 -9.84 12.38 -2.53
CA VAL A 82 -9.14 11.29 -1.85
C VAL A 82 -7.82 11.04 -2.57
N TYR A 83 -6.72 11.26 -1.87
CA TYR A 83 -5.37 10.94 -2.32
C TYR A 83 -4.95 9.62 -1.71
N LYS A 84 -4.30 8.77 -2.50
CA LYS A 84 -3.77 7.48 -2.06
C LYS A 84 -2.28 7.46 -2.31
N ASN A 85 -1.50 7.12 -1.29
CA ASN A 85 -0.08 6.88 -1.47
C ASN A 85 0.10 5.52 -2.16
N ALA A 86 0.46 5.52 -3.44
CA ALA A 86 0.78 4.32 -4.20
C ALA A 86 2.29 4.02 -4.06
N PHE A 87 2.63 2.96 -3.34
CA PHE A 87 4.00 2.60 -2.98
C PHE A 87 4.77 2.12 -4.23
N PHE A 88 5.84 2.81 -4.64
CA PHE A 88 7.27 2.49 -4.39
C PHE A 88 8.10 3.78 -4.13
N LEU A 89 7.44 4.94 -4.11
CA LEU A 89 8.07 6.28 -4.10
C LEU A 89 7.64 7.15 -2.89
N SER A 90 7.15 6.58 -1.79
CA SER A 90 6.64 7.41 -0.67
C SER A 90 7.68 7.82 0.37
N MET A 91 8.94 7.35 0.28
CA MET A 91 10.01 7.85 1.18
C MET A 91 10.56 9.22 0.74
N ILE A 92 10.40 9.60 -0.53
CA ILE A 92 10.86 10.89 -1.06
C ILE A 92 9.75 11.95 -1.01
N LEU A 93 8.48 11.56 -1.18
CA LEU A 93 7.38 12.53 -1.27
C LEU A 93 6.90 13.10 0.08
N SER A 94 7.36 12.56 1.23
CA SER A 94 7.15 13.23 2.53
C SER A 94 7.92 14.55 2.64
N MET A 95 8.84 14.84 1.70
CA MET A 95 9.56 16.13 1.61
C MET A 95 8.91 17.10 0.61
N ALA A 96 7.99 16.65 -0.24
CA ALA A 96 7.24 17.51 -1.16
C ALA A 96 5.97 18.00 -0.46
N LYS A 97 6.16 18.98 0.44
CA LYS A 97 5.09 19.78 1.04
C LYS A 97 4.02 20.11 -0.01
N PRO A 98 2.73 20.01 0.28
CA PRO A 98 1.76 20.79 -0.48
C PRO A 98 2.17 22.26 -0.30
N LEU A 99 2.54 22.90 -1.40
CA LEU A 99 2.59 24.35 -1.48
C LEU A 99 1.16 24.84 -1.21
N THR A 100 0.87 25.11 0.06
CA THR A 100 -0.18 26.06 0.41
C THR A 100 0.24 27.38 -0.22
N ASN A 101 -0.42 27.76 -1.30
CA ASN A 101 -0.95 29.10 -1.53
C ASN A 101 -1.77 29.10 -2.82
N ASP A 102 -2.83 29.92 -2.78
CA ASP A 102 -3.68 30.44 -3.87
C ASP A 102 -5.16 30.06 -3.68
N GLY A 103 -6.02 30.87 -3.05
CA GLY A 103 -5.85 32.19 -2.46
C GLY A 103 -7.14 32.64 -1.79
N ASN A 104 -6.99 33.34 -0.65
CA ASN A 104 -7.99 34.14 0.11
C ASN A 104 -9.29 33.45 0.54
N ILE A 105 -9.66 33.44 1.83
CA ILE A 105 -10.09 34.63 2.59
C ILE A 105 -9.43 34.71 3.98
N VAL A 106 -9.20 35.96 4.35
CA VAL A 106 -8.41 36.55 5.45
C VAL A 106 -8.85 36.16 6.87
N ARG A 107 -7.84 35.73 7.66
CA ARG A 107 -7.52 35.96 9.09
C ARG A 107 -8.61 36.28 10.12
N THR A 108 -8.60 35.53 11.21
CA THR A 108 -8.33 36.04 12.57
C THR A 108 -7.49 35.00 13.31
#